data_AF-A0A1C5HF66-F1
#
_entry.id   AF-A0A1C5HF66-F1
#
_cell.length_a   1.000
_cell.length_b   1.000
_cell.length_c   1.000
_cell.angle_alpha   90.00
_cell.angle_beta   90.00
_cell.angle_gamma   90.00
#
_symmetry.space_group_name_H-M   'P 1'
#
loop_
_entity.id
_entity.type
_entity.pdbx_description
1 polymer ?
#
loop_
_entity_poly.entity_id
_entity_poly.type
_entity_poly.pdbx_seq_one_letter_code
_entity_poly.pdbx_strand_id
1 'polypeptide(L)'
;MSAEAVGMHMPAVVTLDDVATMNAADPNGHRYETSPDGVLSVMPRPDSEHAIIASRLFAWLIMAAGPPNRCSRRSAYAFPGATATAAGSPT
;
A
#
# COMPACT_ATOMS: atom_id res chain seq x y z
N MET A 1 20.48 1.18 -16.57
CA MET A 1 20.77 1.17 -15.11
C MET A 1 20.49 -0.24 -14.64
N SER A 2 21.50 -0.97 -14.13
CA SER A 2 21.34 -2.39 -13.74
C SER A 2 20.85 -2.53 -12.30
N ALA A 3 20.03 -3.55 -12.04
CA ALA A 3 19.50 -3.87 -10.71
C ALA A 3 20.60 -4.04 -9.64
N GLU A 4 21.78 -4.49 -10.07
CA GLU A 4 22.98 -4.70 -9.26
C GLU A 4 23.50 -3.39 -8.62
N ALA A 5 23.47 -2.28 -9.37
CA ALA A 5 23.94 -0.98 -8.88
C ALA A 5 22.97 -0.35 -7.87
N VAL A 6 21.67 -0.65 -8.02
CA VAL A 6 20.62 -0.24 -7.09
C VAL A 6 20.71 -1.04 -5.78
N GLY A 7 20.97 -2.34 -5.87
CA GLY A 7 21.11 -3.24 -4.72
C GLY A 7 22.25 -2.87 -3.77
N MET A 8 23.32 -2.25 -4.26
CA MET A 8 24.45 -1.79 -3.43
C MET A 8 24.13 -0.56 -2.57
N HIS A 9 23.07 0.18 -2.90
CA HIS A 9 22.65 1.39 -2.18
C HIS A 9 21.29 1.22 -1.50
N MET A 10 20.60 0.08 -1.69
CA MET A 10 19.35 -0.19 -1.00
C MET A 10 19.61 -0.80 0.38
N PRO A 11 19.02 -0.24 1.45
CA PRO A 11 19.11 -0.83 2.77
C PRO A 11 18.46 -2.22 2.77
N ALA A 12 19.05 -3.16 3.53
CA ALA A 12 18.58 -4.54 3.61
C ALA A 12 17.15 -4.68 4.17
N VAL A 13 16.67 -3.64 4.87
CA VAL A 13 15.30 -3.50 5.33
C VAL A 13 14.87 -2.07 5.00
N VAL A 14 13.79 -1.92 4.23
CA VAL A 14 13.21 -0.62 3.92
C VAL A 14 12.10 -0.34 4.92
N THR A 15 12.24 0.72 5.71
CA THR A 15 11.23 1.15 6.69
C THR A 15 10.20 2.08 6.05
N LEU A 16 9.09 2.35 6.76
CA LEU A 16 8.10 3.32 6.31
C LEU A 16 8.65 4.75 6.20
N ASP A 17 9.60 5.12 7.08
CA ASP A 17 10.26 6.43 7.05
C ASP A 17 11.18 6.55 5.83
N ASP A 18 11.84 5.45 5.44
CA ASP A 18 12.63 5.40 4.21
C ASP A 18 11.73 5.59 2.99
N VAL A 19 10.58 4.89 2.94
CA VAL A 19 9.58 5.04 1.86
C VAL A 19 9.05 6.47 1.78
N ALA A 20 8.76 7.10 2.92
CA ALA A 20 8.30 8.49 2.96
C ALA A 20 9.36 9.44 2.41
N THR A 21 10.63 9.24 2.78
CA THR A 21 11.77 10.03 2.29
C THR A 21 11.95 9.84 0.79
N MET A 22 11.87 8.61 0.30
CA MET A 22 11.98 8.29 -1.13
C MET A 22 10.85 8.91 -1.96
N ASN A 23 9.60 8.83 -1.49
CA ASN A 23 8.46 9.45 -2.16
C ASN A 23 8.56 10.99 -2.18
N ALA A 24 9.11 11.60 -1.14
CA ALA A 24 9.31 13.05 -1.08
C ALA A 24 10.46 13.53 -1.98
N ALA A 25 11.49 12.70 -2.15
CA ALA A 25 12.69 13.04 -2.91
C ALA A 25 12.57 12.79 -4.43
N ASP A 26 11.62 11.97 -4.89
CA ASP A 26 11.54 11.58 -6.29
C ASP A 26 10.83 12.65 -7.16
N PRO A 27 11.57 13.38 -8.04
CA PRO A 27 10.99 14.41 -8.89
C PRO A 27 10.10 13.84 -10.01
N ASN A 28 10.21 12.55 -10.31
CA ASN A 28 9.43 11.89 -11.36
C ASN A 28 8.06 11.41 -10.86
N GLY A 29 7.83 11.47 -9.54
CA GLY A 29 6.58 11.07 -8.92
C GLY A 29 6.32 9.57 -8.97
N HIS A 30 7.35 8.73 -8.97
CA HIS A 30 7.13 7.30 -8.74
C HIS A 30 6.59 7.10 -7.33
N ARG A 31 5.73 6.10 -7.17
CA ARG A 31 5.13 5.76 -5.88
C ARG A 31 5.83 4.52 -5.33
N TYR A 32 6.56 4.72 -4.24
CA TYR A 32 7.24 3.67 -3.50
C TYR A 32 6.32 3.15 -2.38
N GLU A 33 6.24 1.83 -2.24
CA GLU A 33 5.43 1.15 -1.23
C GLU A 33 6.19 -0.03 -0.61
N THR A 34 5.94 -0.35 0.66
CA THR A 34 6.48 -1.55 1.31
C THR A 34 5.38 -2.57 1.57
N SER A 35 5.63 -3.81 1.16
CA SER A 35 4.83 -4.99 1.54
C SER A 35 4.99 -5.29 3.03
N PRO A 36 4.01 -5.95 3.70
CA PRO A 36 4.18 -6.50 5.04
C PRO A 36 5.42 -7.38 5.21
N ASP A 37 5.88 -8.02 4.13
CA ASP A 37 7.10 -8.84 4.11
C ASP A 37 8.40 -8.01 3.97
N GLY A 38 8.31 -6.67 4.02
CA GLY A 38 9.45 -5.77 3.90
C GLY A 38 9.96 -5.55 2.46
N VAL A 39 9.25 -6.10 1.46
CA VAL A 39 9.61 -5.93 0.05
C VAL A 39 9.20 -4.54 -0.43
N LEU A 40 10.17 -3.78 -0.94
CA LEU A 40 9.94 -2.49 -1.59
C LEU A 40 9.42 -2.70 -3.02
N SER A 41 8.29 -2.09 -3.32
CA SER A 41 7.65 -2.08 -4.62
C SER A 41 7.59 -0.65 -5.16
N VAL A 42 7.84 -0.49 -6.46
CA VAL A 42 7.66 0.78 -7.17
C VAL A 42 6.44 0.62 -8.06
N MET A 43 5.37 1.35 -7.74
CA MET A 43 4.15 1.28 -8.53
C MET A 43 4.37 1.95 -9.89
N PRO A 44 3.99 1.26 -10.99
CA PRO A 44 4.02 1.86 -12.31
C PRO A 44 3.07 3.06 -12.33
N ARG A 45 3.46 4.08 -13.10
CA ARG A 45 2.61 5.27 -13.26
C ARG A 45 1.25 4.84 -13.81
N PRO A 46 0.13 5.28 -13.22
CA PRO A 46 -1.19 4.93 -13.73
C PRO A 46 -1.34 5.47 -15.15
N ASP A 47 -1.84 4.61 -16.04
CA ASP A 47 -2.27 5.06 -17.36
C ASP A 47 -3.56 5.90 -17.26
N SER A 48 -3.97 6.50 -18.38
CA SER A 48 -5.16 7.34 -18.42
C SER A 48 -6.45 6.57 -18.09
N GLU A 49 -6.53 5.28 -18.42
CA GLU A 49 -7.71 4.46 -18.14
C GLU A 49 -7.85 4.23 -16.63
N HIS A 50 -6.75 3.84 -15.97
CA HIS A 50 -6.65 3.71 -14.53
C HIS A 50 -6.99 5.02 -13.82
N ALA A 51 -6.47 6.14 -14.30
CA ALA A 51 -6.75 7.46 -13.72
C ALA A 51 -8.24 7.85 -13.84
N ILE A 52 -8.90 7.54 -14.96
CA ILE A 52 -10.34 7.78 -15.15
C ILE A 52 -11.16 6.93 -14.19
N ILE A 53 -10.85 5.64 -14.07
CA ILE A 53 -11.57 4.72 -13.17
C ILE A 53 -11.39 5.17 -11.72
N ALA A 54 -10.16 5.41 -11.28
CA ALA A 54 -9.86 5.87 -9.92
C ALA A 54 -10.58 7.19 -9.60
N SER A 55 -10.59 8.14 -10.54
CA SER A 55 -11.26 9.43 -10.37
C SER A 55 -12.78 9.29 -10.24
N ARG A 56 -13.40 8.40 -11.03
CA ARG A 56 -14.85 8.14 -10.96
C ARG A 56 -15.23 7.48 -9.63
N LEU A 57 -14.43 6.52 -9.16
CA LEU A 57 -14.62 5.89 -7.85
C LEU A 57 -14.48 6.91 -6.72
N PHE A 58 -13.48 7.79 -6.80
CA PHE A 58 -13.25 8.83 -5.79
C PHE A 58 -14.39 9.86 -5.76
N ALA A 59 -14.84 10.33 -6.94
CA ALA A 59 -15.98 11.24 -7.04
C ALA A 59 -17.27 10.60 -6.51
N TRP A 60 -17.52 9.33 -6.85
CA TRP A 60 -18.63 8.58 -6.29
C TRP A 60 -18.54 8.48 -4.76
N LEU A 61 -17.36 8.18 -4.22
CA LEU A 61 -17.16 8.08 -2.77
C LEU A 61 -17.45 9.41 -2.07
N ILE A 62 -16.99 10.53 -2.63
CA ILE A 62 -17.28 11.88 -2.08
C ILE A 62 -18.78 12.14 -2.04
N MET A 63 -19.51 11.81 -3.11
CA MET A 63 -20.94 12.06 -3.19
C MET A 63 -21.78 11.07 -2.35
N ALA A 64 -21.29 9.84 -2.18
CA ALA A 64 -21.98 8.76 -1.47
C ALA A 64 -21.62 8.70 0.03
N ALA A 65 -20.48 9.24 0.43
CA ALA A 65 -20.13 9.43 1.83
C ALA A 65 -21.11 10.43 2.42
N GLY A 66 -22.06 9.93 3.22
CA GLY A 66 -22.90 10.78 4.07
C GLY A 66 -22.06 11.61 5.05
N PRO A 67 -22.67 12.20 6.10
CA PRO A 67 -21.99 13.13 7.01
C PRO A 67 -20.61 12.61 7.49
N PRO A 68 -19.57 13.48 7.52
CA PRO A 68 -18.15 13.11 7.67
C PRO A 68 -17.80 12.43 9.00
N ASN A 69 -18.74 12.41 9.95
CA ASN A 69 -18.66 11.78 11.26
C ASN A 69 -19.23 10.34 11.28
N ARG A 70 -19.58 9.76 10.12
CA ARG A 70 -20.00 8.36 10.02
C ARG A 70 -18.95 7.53 9.28
N CYS A 71 -17.78 7.39 9.88
CA CYS A 71 -16.96 6.20 9.61
C CYS A 71 -17.75 5.01 10.14
N SER A 72 -18.61 4.38 9.34
CA SER A 72 -19.20 3.12 9.74
C SER A 72 -18.03 2.15 9.94
N ARG A 73 -17.75 1.78 11.19
CA ARG A 73 -16.87 0.67 11.51
C ARG A 73 -17.60 -0.58 11.01
N ARG A 74 -17.53 -0.83 9.71
CA ARG A 74 -18.13 -2.01 9.09
C ARG A 74 -17.39 -3.20 9.68
N SER A 75 -18.17 -4.16 10.19
CA SER A 75 -17.67 -5.38 10.83
C SER A 75 -16.52 -5.96 10.02
N ALA A 76 -15.42 -6.31 10.70
CA ALA A 76 -14.23 -6.87 10.08
C ALA A 76 -14.63 -7.93 9.04
N TYR A 77 -14.32 -7.67 7.77
CA TYR A 77 -14.45 -8.70 6.75
C TYR A 77 -13.30 -9.67 6.99
N ALA A 78 -13.59 -10.80 7.64
CA ALA A 78 -12.62 -11.87 7.79
C ALA A 78 -12.33 -12.44 6.40
N PHE A 79 -11.11 -12.24 5.91
CA PHE A 79 -10.63 -12.96 4.74
C PHE A 79 -10.53 -14.45 5.11
N PRO A 80 -11.30 -15.35 4.46
CA PRO A 80 -11.16 -16.78 4.70
C PRO A 80 -9.82 -17.21 4.08
N GLY A 81 -8.79 -17.36 4.92
CA GLY A 81 -7.45 -17.72 4.47
C GLY A 81 -6.38 -17.78 5.57
N ALA A 82 -6.64 -17.29 6.78
CA ALA A 82 -5.74 -17.54 7.90
C ALA A 82 -6.12 -18.88 8.57
N THR A 83 -5.60 -19.99 8.06
CA THR A 83 -5.46 -21.20 8.89
C THR A 83 -4.43 -20.90 9.97
N ALA A 84 -4.89 -20.30 11.07
CA ALA A 84 -4.11 -20.25 12.30
C ALA A 84 -4.02 -21.68 12.84
N THR A 85 -2.98 -22.42 12.45
CA THR A 85 -2.53 -23.56 13.25
C THR A 85 -1.82 -23.00 14.49
N ALA A 86 -2.60 -22.53 15.46
CA ALA A 86 -2.11 -22.27 16.78
C ALA A 86 -2.01 -23.61 17.51
N ALA A 87 -0.82 -24.19 17.46
CA ALA A 87 -0.41 -25.24 18.37
C ALA A 87 -0.45 -24.73 19.83
N GLY A 88 -0.88 -25.59 20.76
CA GLY A 88 -0.58 -25.46 22.19
C GLY A 88 -1.80 -25.33 23.10
N SER A 89 -2.33 -26.46 23.55
CA SER A 89 -3.24 -26.55 24.70
C SER A 89 -2.47 -26.29 26.00
N PRO A 90 -2.95 -25.44 26.93
CA PRO A 90 -2.47 -25.46 28.30
C PRO A 90 -3.32 -26.45 29.13
N THR A 91 -2.66 -27.48 29.64
CA THR A 91 -3.07 -28.21 30.85
C THR A 91 -2.67 -27.44 32.09
#